data_AF-A0A5B7EI95-F1
#
_entry.id   AF-A0A5B7EI95-F1
#
_cell.length_a   1.000
_cell.length_b   1.000
_cell.length_c   1.000
_cell.angle_alpha   90.00
_cell.angle_beta   90.00
_cell.angle_gamma   90.00
#
_symmetry.space_group_name_H-M   'P 1'
#
loop_
_entity.id
_entity.type
_entity.pdbx_description
1 polymer ?
#
loop_
_entity_poly.entity_id
_entity_poly.type
_entity_poly.pdbx_seq_one_letter_code
_entity_poly.pdbx_strand_id
1 'polypeptide(L)'
;MQADEQFGLVMVVERMEESLVLLADYLCWELSDMLVLDLNSLRNKFKKPLRQELRNILQKKLAPDYLIYRYFLKKFDQQVEAYGRDRMAVAVSRLRDMMAVLMDLCSFIKKNAPQLAGKYRPSSNKVEGFKANGDMCSLYTLPELSFLSLLRQKQRKEITIHKEPGGTLGLYRTSKQYLLRKSLGTSGLKHHYQCNIPLHQPILNWY
;
A
#
# COMPACT_ATOMS: atom_id res chain seq x y z
N MET A 1 -10.65 18.12 10.81
CA MET A 1 -11.48 17.47 9.76
C MET A 1 -11.81 16.08 10.29
N GLN A 2 -13.07 15.63 10.33
CA GLN A 2 -13.45 14.37 11.03
C GLN A 2 -12.65 13.14 10.55
N ALA A 3 -12.38 13.05 9.25
CA ALA A 3 -11.56 11.97 8.69
C ALA A 3 -10.14 11.94 9.28
N ASP A 4 -9.59 13.08 9.70
CA ASP A 4 -8.22 13.20 10.20
C ASP A 4 -7.98 12.42 11.49
N GLU A 5 -9.02 12.25 12.30
CA GLU A 5 -8.96 11.54 13.58
C GLU A 5 -8.96 10.01 13.39
N GLN A 6 -9.34 9.53 12.20
CA GLN A 6 -9.47 8.11 11.90
C GLN A 6 -8.23 7.52 11.23
N PHE A 7 -7.35 8.35 10.66
CA PHE A 7 -6.19 7.89 9.89
C PHE A 7 -4.89 8.38 10.53
N GLY A 8 -4.03 7.43 10.93
CA GLY A 8 -2.67 7.74 11.40
C GLY A 8 -1.73 8.23 10.29
N LEU A 9 -1.98 7.79 9.04
CA LEU A 9 -1.24 8.18 7.85
C LEU A 9 -2.19 8.21 6.64
N VAL A 10 -2.10 9.27 5.83
CA VAL A 10 -2.74 9.36 4.51
C VAL A 10 -1.65 9.55 3.47
N MET A 11 -1.49 8.56 2.58
CA MET A 11 -0.45 8.56 1.55
C MET A 11 -0.79 9.49 0.38
N VAL A 12 0.24 10.03 -0.26
CA VAL A 12 0.14 10.95 -1.40
C VAL A 12 0.78 10.29 -2.62
N VAL A 13 -0.01 10.09 -3.69
CA VAL A 13 0.45 9.35 -4.88
C VAL A 13 1.59 10.08 -5.59
N GLU A 14 1.57 11.41 -5.62
CA GLU A 14 2.63 12.26 -6.18
C GLU A 14 3.96 12.16 -5.39
N ARG A 15 3.90 11.63 -4.17
CA ARG A 15 5.02 11.42 -3.25
C ARG A 15 5.03 9.98 -2.73
N MET A 16 4.78 9.02 -3.63
CA MET A 16 4.58 7.61 -3.27
C MET A 16 5.77 7.02 -2.52
N GLU A 17 7.01 7.34 -2.92
CA GLU A 17 8.20 6.79 -2.27
C GLU A 17 8.33 7.24 -0.80
N GLU A 18 8.08 8.53 -0.53
CA GLU A 18 8.04 9.05 0.84
C GLU A 18 6.83 8.47 1.60
N SER A 19 5.71 8.25 0.92
CA SER A 19 4.52 7.62 1.50
C SER A 19 4.79 6.19 1.95
N LEU A 20 5.54 5.42 1.15
CA LEU A 20 5.95 4.06 1.47
C LEU A 20 6.96 4.02 2.63
N VAL A 21 7.90 4.97 2.67
CA VAL A 21 8.83 5.11 3.81
C VAL A 21 8.06 5.41 5.10
N LEU A 22 7.13 6.36 5.08
CA LEU A 22 6.29 6.67 6.25
C LEU A 22 5.39 5.50 6.62
N LEU A 23 4.88 4.74 5.66
CA LEU A 23 4.09 3.54 5.92
C LEU A 23 4.92 2.45 6.61
N ALA A 24 6.16 2.22 6.18
CA ALA A 24 7.08 1.30 6.84
C ALA A 24 7.35 1.71 8.30
N ASP A 25 7.66 2.99 8.52
CA ASP A 25 7.89 3.53 9.87
C ASP A 25 6.63 3.37 10.74
N TYR A 26 5.46 3.72 10.20
CA TYR A 26 4.18 3.61 10.90
C TYR A 26 3.80 2.16 11.27
N LEU A 27 4.04 1.20 10.38
CA LEU A 27 3.74 -0.22 10.59
C LEU A 27 4.86 -0.98 11.30
N CYS A 28 6.00 -0.34 11.57
CA CYS A 28 7.21 -0.99 12.08
C CYS A 28 7.71 -2.10 11.15
N TRP A 29 7.59 -1.91 9.84
CA TRP A 29 8.01 -2.86 8.82
C TRP A 29 9.39 -2.50 8.29
N GLU A 30 10.05 -3.50 7.69
CA GLU A 30 11.30 -3.25 7.00
C GLU A 30 11.02 -2.53 5.69
N LEU A 31 11.97 -1.71 5.23
CA LEU A 31 11.81 -0.98 3.97
C LEU A 31 11.69 -1.94 2.76
N SER A 32 12.27 -3.13 2.86
CA SER A 32 12.15 -4.24 1.90
C SER A 32 10.73 -4.79 1.77
N ASP A 33 9.85 -4.56 2.74
CA ASP A 33 8.44 -4.95 2.65
C ASP A 33 7.62 -3.97 1.79
N MET A 34 8.19 -2.80 1.46
CA MET A 34 7.52 -1.71 0.73
C MET A 34 7.87 -1.66 -0.76
N LEU A 35 8.47 -2.71 -1.32
CA LEU A 35 8.76 -2.76 -2.75
C LEU A 35 7.48 -2.90 -3.55
N VAL A 36 7.30 -2.04 -4.55
CA VAL A 36 6.07 -1.98 -5.36
C VAL A 36 6.39 -1.99 -6.86
N LEU A 37 5.39 -2.36 -7.66
CA LEU A 37 5.43 -2.30 -9.12
C LEU A 37 4.24 -1.49 -9.62
N ASP A 38 4.48 -0.56 -10.55
CA ASP A 38 3.46 0.36 -11.07
C ASP A 38 2.49 -0.29 -12.07
N LEU A 39 1.68 -1.25 -11.60
CA LEU A 39 0.71 -1.97 -12.42
C LEU A 39 -0.45 -1.10 -12.91
N ASN A 40 -0.91 -0.15 -12.09
CA ASN A 40 -2.08 0.69 -12.39
C ASN A 40 -1.74 1.99 -13.14
N SER A 41 -0.53 2.09 -13.69
CA SER A 41 -0.15 3.25 -14.49
C SER A 41 -0.86 3.22 -15.85
N LEU A 42 -1.53 4.31 -16.20
CA LEU A 42 -2.05 4.51 -17.54
C LEU A 42 -0.89 4.53 -18.54
N ARG A 43 -1.03 3.84 -19.67
CA ARG A 43 0.00 3.87 -20.72
C ARG A 43 0.10 5.27 -21.31
N ASN A 44 1.32 5.69 -21.62
CA ASN A 44 1.59 7.06 -22.08
C ASN A 44 0.74 7.48 -23.29
N LYS A 45 0.45 6.57 -24.23
CA LYS A 45 -0.41 6.86 -25.40
C LYS A 45 -1.86 7.26 -25.06
N PHE A 46 -2.33 6.93 -23.84
CA PHE A 46 -3.65 7.31 -23.36
C PHE A 46 -3.61 8.52 -22.42
N LYS A 47 -2.43 9.00 -22.01
CA LYS A 47 -2.27 10.23 -21.24
C LYS A 47 -2.46 11.41 -22.19
N LYS A 48 -3.66 12.01 -22.19
CA LYS A 48 -3.93 13.24 -22.92
C LYS A 48 -3.77 14.43 -21.98
N PRO A 49 -3.05 15.50 -22.37
CA PRO A 49 -2.98 16.71 -21.56
C PRO A 49 -4.36 17.33 -21.43
N LEU A 50 -4.69 17.77 -20.22
CA LEU A 50 -5.96 18.43 -19.94
C LEU A 50 -5.86 19.91 -20.31
N ARG A 51 -6.79 20.41 -21.14
CA ARG A 51 -6.87 21.85 -21.47
C ARG A 51 -7.12 22.66 -20.20
N GLN A 52 -6.53 23.86 -20.12
CA GLN A 52 -6.62 24.71 -18.93
C GLN A 52 -8.07 25.09 -18.58
N GLU A 53 -8.91 25.36 -19.57
CA GLU A 53 -10.33 25.65 -19.37
C GLU A 53 -11.06 24.49 -18.67
N LEU A 54 -10.84 23.27 -19.16
CA LEU A 54 -11.43 22.07 -18.56
C LEU A 54 -10.89 21.83 -17.14
N ARG A 55 -9.61 22.14 -16.90
CA ARG A 55 -9.03 22.09 -15.54
C ARG A 55 -9.74 23.04 -14.59
N ASN A 56 -10.04 24.26 -15.02
CA ASN A 56 -10.75 25.25 -14.20
C ASN A 56 -12.19 24.79 -13.88
N ILE A 57 -12.88 24.19 -14.86
CA ILE A 57 -14.23 23.62 -14.65
C ILE A 57 -14.16 22.47 -13.64
N LEU A 58 -13.21 21.55 -13.80
CA LEU A 58 -13.03 20.41 -12.89
C LEU A 58 -12.66 20.86 -11.47
N GLN A 59 -11.81 21.88 -11.33
CA GLN A 59 -11.47 22.44 -10.01
C GLN A 59 -12.69 23.02 -9.29
N LYS A 60 -13.57 23.72 -10.01
CA LYS A 60 -14.82 24.22 -9.43
C LYS A 60 -15.76 23.10 -9.03
N LYS A 61 -15.88 22.05 -9.87
CA LYS A 61 -16.78 20.91 -9.61
C LYS A 61 -16.28 19.99 -8.49
N LEU A 62 -14.96 19.82 -8.38
CA LEU A 62 -14.30 18.96 -7.40
C LEU A 62 -13.73 19.78 -6.23
N ALA A 63 -14.28 20.96 -5.96
CA ALA A 63 -13.80 21.83 -4.89
C ALA A 63 -13.71 21.12 -3.52
N PRO A 64 -14.66 20.24 -3.13
CA PRO A 64 -14.53 19.44 -1.92
C PRO A 64 -13.32 18.49 -1.93
N ASP A 65 -13.06 17.81 -3.05
CA ASP A 65 -11.91 16.91 -3.18
C ASP A 65 -10.59 17.68 -3.07
N TYR A 66 -10.51 18.87 -3.67
CA TYR A 66 -9.34 19.74 -3.54
C TYR A 66 -9.13 20.23 -2.11
N LEU A 67 -10.21 20.47 -1.35
CA LEU A 67 -10.11 20.84 0.06
C LEU A 67 -9.48 19.70 0.87
N ILE A 68 -9.98 18.47 0.69
CA ILE A 68 -9.48 17.28 1.38
C ILE A 68 -8.02 17.01 0.98
N TYR A 69 -7.71 17.04 -0.31
CA TYR A 69 -6.36 16.81 -0.83
C TYR A 69 -5.35 17.83 -0.27
N ARG A 70 -5.67 19.13 -0.28
CA ARG A 70 -4.77 20.16 0.25
C ARG A 70 -4.54 20.03 1.75
N TYR A 71 -5.59 19.67 2.50
CA TYR A 71 -5.47 19.43 3.94
C TYR A 71 -4.49 18.29 4.23
N PHE A 72 -4.69 17.13 3.60
CA PHE A 72 -3.81 15.99 3.81
C PHE A 72 -2.41 16.18 3.21
N LEU A 73 -2.26 16.92 2.11
CA LEU A 73 -0.95 17.26 1.57
C LEU A 73 -0.14 18.09 2.59
N LYS A 74 -0.76 19.09 3.22
CA LYS A 74 -0.11 19.89 4.27
C LYS A 74 0.24 19.04 5.50
N LYS A 75 -0.64 18.11 5.90
CA LYS A 75 -0.36 17.18 7.01
C LYS A 75 0.77 16.22 6.66
N PHE A 76 0.82 15.74 5.42
CA PHE A 76 1.88 14.87 4.91
C PHE A 76 3.24 15.58 4.95
N ASP A 77 3.30 16.86 4.56
CA ASP A 77 4.52 17.68 4.73
C ASP A 77 5.00 17.70 6.18
N GLN A 78 4.09 17.89 7.14
CA GLN A 78 4.42 17.87 8.57
C GLN A 78 4.94 16.50 9.04
N GLN A 79 4.39 15.40 8.51
CA GLN A 79 4.87 14.05 8.82
C GLN A 79 6.27 13.79 8.25
N VAL A 80 6.57 14.30 7.04
CA VAL A 80 7.91 14.26 6.45
C VAL A 80 8.90 15.07 7.30
N GLU A 81 8.52 16.27 7.76
CA GLU A 81 9.36 17.05 8.68
C GLU A 81 9.63 16.31 9.99
N ALA A 82 8.59 15.71 10.57
CA ALA A 82 8.69 14.98 11.84
C ALA A 82 9.58 13.72 11.73
N TYR A 83 9.54 13.05 10.56
CA TYR A 83 10.44 11.95 10.24
C TYR A 83 11.90 12.44 10.05
N GLY A 84 12.04 13.65 9.49
CA GLY A 84 13.31 14.32 9.20
C GLY A 84 13.67 14.22 7.72
N ARG A 85 13.90 15.36 7.06
CA ARG A 85 14.15 15.43 5.61
C ARG A 85 15.39 14.66 5.15
N ASP A 86 16.50 14.75 5.88
CA ASP A 86 17.73 14.03 5.52
C ASP A 86 17.56 12.52 5.68
N ARG A 87 16.91 12.09 6.76
CA ARG A 87 16.55 10.69 7.00
C ARG A 87 15.63 10.18 5.89
N MET A 88 14.64 10.99 5.49
CA MET A 88 13.70 10.67 4.40
C MET A 88 14.45 10.48 3.07
N ALA A 89 15.35 11.39 2.72
CA ALA A 89 16.14 11.30 1.49
C ALA A 89 16.98 10.01 1.45
N VAL A 90 17.63 9.65 2.56
CA VAL A 90 18.40 8.41 2.67
C VAL A 90 17.48 7.18 2.55
N ALA A 91 16.33 7.18 3.22
CA ALA A 91 15.37 6.08 3.16
C ALA A 91 14.80 5.90 1.74
N VAL A 92 14.41 6.99 1.07
CA VAL A 92 13.95 6.94 -0.33
C VAL A 92 15.05 6.44 -1.26
N SER A 93 16.30 6.88 -1.08
CA SER A 93 17.42 6.36 -1.87
C SER A 93 17.57 4.85 -1.71
N ARG A 94 17.55 4.35 -0.47
CA ARG A 94 17.62 2.91 -0.18
C ARG A 94 16.46 2.14 -0.79
N LEU A 95 15.24 2.69 -0.73
CA LEU A 95 14.05 2.08 -1.33
C LEU A 95 14.25 1.92 -2.85
N ARG A 96 14.77 2.96 -3.52
CA ARG A 96 15.08 2.93 -4.95
C ARG A 96 16.14 1.89 -5.29
N ASP A 97 17.20 1.79 -4.49
CA ASP A 97 18.26 0.80 -4.70
C ASP A 97 17.71 -0.63 -4.59
N MET A 98 16.92 -0.91 -3.55
CA MET A 98 16.26 -2.22 -3.39
C MET A 98 15.30 -2.52 -4.53
N MET A 99 14.54 -1.52 -5.00
CA MET A 99 13.61 -1.68 -6.11
C MET A 99 14.37 -1.93 -7.43
N ALA A 100 15.53 -1.31 -7.64
CA ALA A 100 16.38 -1.58 -8.79
C ALA A 100 16.91 -3.02 -8.79
N VAL A 101 17.37 -3.51 -7.63
CA VAL A 101 17.78 -4.92 -7.47
C VAL A 101 16.62 -5.87 -7.76
N LEU A 102 15.42 -5.57 -7.26
CA LEU A 102 14.23 -6.38 -7.54
C LEU A 102 13.90 -6.39 -9.04
N MET A 103 14.01 -5.23 -9.72
CA MET A 103 13.73 -5.11 -11.15
C MET A 103 14.67 -5.97 -11.99
N ASP A 104 15.95 -6.04 -11.62
CA ASP A 104 16.95 -6.86 -12.27
C ASP A 104 16.70 -8.36 -12.01
N LEU A 105 16.61 -8.74 -10.74
CA LEU A 105 16.39 -10.12 -10.30
C LEU A 105 15.12 -10.74 -10.90
N CYS A 106 14.03 -9.99 -10.95
CA CYS A 106 12.77 -10.45 -11.50
C CYS A 106 12.66 -10.29 -13.02
N SER A 107 13.60 -9.57 -13.63
CA SER A 107 13.64 -9.24 -15.07
C SER A 107 12.26 -8.79 -15.57
N PHE A 108 11.66 -7.79 -14.91
CA PHE A 108 10.30 -7.37 -15.23
C PHE A 108 10.19 -6.81 -16.65
N ILE A 109 9.34 -7.42 -17.48
CA ILE A 109 9.09 -7.00 -18.86
C ILE A 109 7.71 -6.36 -18.94
N LYS A 110 7.66 -5.07 -19.28
CA LYS A 110 6.40 -4.36 -19.58
C LYS A 110 5.69 -4.99 -20.78
N LYS A 111 4.39 -5.23 -20.65
CA LYS A 111 3.51 -5.82 -21.66
C LYS A 111 2.15 -5.12 -21.65
N ASN A 112 1.51 -5.07 -22.82
CA ASN A 112 0.13 -4.61 -22.91
C ASN A 112 -0.83 -5.73 -22.53
N ALA A 113 -2.05 -5.40 -22.08
CA ALA A 113 -3.04 -6.41 -21.70
C ALA A 113 -3.30 -7.50 -22.75
N PRO A 114 -3.35 -7.22 -24.08
CA PRO A 114 -3.46 -8.26 -25.10
C PRO A 114 -2.33 -9.31 -25.11
N GLN A 115 -1.15 -8.94 -24.62
CA GLN A 115 0.05 -9.79 -24.57
C GLN A 115 0.16 -10.59 -23.27
N LEU A 116 -0.81 -10.42 -22.37
CA LEU A 116 -0.91 -11.11 -21.09
C LEU A 116 -2.16 -11.99 -21.10
N ALA A 117 -2.06 -13.14 -20.45
CA ALA A 117 -3.10 -14.17 -20.44
C ALA A 117 -3.49 -14.55 -19.01
N GLY A 118 -4.72 -15.07 -18.88
CA GLY A 118 -5.27 -15.56 -17.62
C GLY A 118 -5.19 -14.53 -16.49
N LYS A 119 -4.76 -14.99 -15.31
CA LYS A 119 -4.69 -14.17 -14.09
C LYS A 119 -3.73 -12.98 -14.16
N TYR A 120 -2.82 -12.93 -15.14
CA TYR A 120 -1.86 -11.84 -15.29
C TYR A 120 -2.36 -10.69 -16.18
N ARG A 121 -3.52 -10.85 -16.82
CA ARG A 121 -4.08 -9.84 -17.72
C ARG A 121 -4.81 -8.75 -16.94
N PRO A 122 -4.43 -7.46 -17.04
CA PRO A 122 -5.20 -6.37 -16.47
C PRO A 122 -6.61 -6.27 -17.07
N SER A 123 -7.58 -5.81 -16.29
CA SER A 123 -8.97 -5.61 -16.73
C SER A 123 -9.11 -4.56 -17.84
N SER A 124 -8.23 -3.56 -17.83
CA SER A 124 -8.22 -2.47 -18.82
C SER A 124 -7.06 -2.62 -19.80
N ASN A 125 -7.35 -2.47 -21.10
CA ASN A 125 -6.30 -2.40 -22.13
C ASN A 125 -5.47 -1.10 -22.09
N LYS A 126 -5.83 -0.17 -21.20
CA LYS A 126 -5.21 1.15 -21.08
C LYS A 126 -4.10 1.22 -20.02
N VAL A 127 -4.01 0.23 -19.12
CA VAL A 127 -2.99 0.20 -18.08
C VAL A 127 -1.79 -0.64 -18.52
N GLU A 128 -0.66 -0.42 -17.84
CA GLU A 128 0.53 -1.26 -17.96
C GLU A 128 0.29 -2.64 -17.36
N GLY A 129 1.05 -3.63 -17.83
CA GLY A 129 1.12 -4.95 -17.23
C GLY A 129 2.55 -5.47 -17.34
N PHE A 130 2.86 -6.52 -16.59
CA PHE A 130 4.24 -7.02 -16.51
C PHE A 130 4.28 -8.54 -16.61
N LYS A 131 5.38 -9.04 -17.18
CA LYS A 131 5.80 -10.44 -17.07
C LYS A 131 7.08 -10.46 -16.23
N ALA A 132 7.24 -11.49 -15.41
CA ALA A 132 8.44 -11.70 -14.61
C ALA A 132 8.92 -13.14 -14.74
N ASN A 133 10.17 -13.38 -14.35
CA ASN A 133 10.75 -14.72 -14.24
C ASN A 133 10.68 -15.19 -12.78
N GLY A 134 10.29 -16.46 -12.57
CA GLY A 134 10.21 -17.07 -11.24
C GLY A 134 8.90 -16.82 -10.48
N ASP A 135 8.57 -17.74 -9.57
CA ASP A 135 7.30 -17.76 -8.87
C ASP A 135 7.13 -16.61 -7.87
N MET A 136 8.22 -16.23 -7.18
CA MET A 136 8.22 -15.11 -6.23
C MET A 136 7.90 -13.79 -6.96
N CYS A 137 8.58 -13.52 -8.06
CA CYS A 137 8.38 -12.33 -8.87
C CYS A 137 7.01 -12.29 -9.57
N SER A 138 6.44 -13.47 -9.86
CA SER A 138 5.12 -13.57 -10.49
C SER A 138 3.99 -13.05 -9.61
N LEU A 139 4.17 -12.94 -8.28
CA LEU A 139 3.19 -12.32 -7.41
C LEU A 139 3.10 -10.80 -7.62
N TYR A 140 4.24 -10.14 -7.85
CA TYR A 140 4.29 -8.69 -8.13
C TYR A 140 3.61 -8.30 -9.43
N THR A 141 3.41 -9.23 -10.36
CA THR A 141 2.80 -8.95 -11.67
C THR A 141 1.30 -9.19 -11.72
N LEU A 142 0.69 -9.69 -10.63
CA LEU A 142 -0.74 -9.95 -10.58
C LEU A 142 -1.52 -8.63 -10.49
N PRO A 143 -2.43 -8.36 -11.45
CA PRO A 143 -3.37 -7.25 -11.33
C PRO A 143 -4.22 -7.38 -10.06
N GLU A 144 -4.69 -6.24 -9.54
CA GLU A 144 -5.44 -6.12 -8.28
C GLU A 144 -6.50 -7.22 -8.09
N LEU A 145 -7.41 -7.40 -9.04
CA LEU A 145 -8.50 -8.38 -8.92
C LEU A 145 -8.00 -9.82 -8.81
N SER A 146 -6.96 -10.17 -9.57
CA SER A 146 -6.32 -11.49 -9.52
C SER A 146 -5.58 -11.70 -8.21
N PHE A 147 -4.89 -10.68 -7.73
CA PHE A 147 -4.17 -10.71 -6.46
C PHE A 147 -5.13 -10.84 -5.27
N LEU A 148 -6.20 -10.04 -5.24
CA LEU A 148 -7.26 -10.12 -4.23
C LEU A 148 -7.94 -11.50 -4.22
N SER A 149 -8.19 -12.09 -5.39
CA SER A 149 -8.74 -13.44 -5.49
C SER A 149 -7.81 -14.47 -4.85
N LEU A 150 -6.50 -14.39 -5.13
CA LEU A 150 -5.47 -15.24 -4.53
C LEU A 150 -5.42 -15.07 -3.00
N LEU A 151 -5.40 -13.83 -2.51
CA LEU A 151 -5.37 -13.54 -1.07
C LEU A 151 -6.60 -14.09 -0.36
N ARG A 152 -7.80 -13.85 -0.90
CA ARG A 152 -9.05 -14.38 -0.34
C ARG A 152 -9.08 -15.90 -0.33
N GLN A 153 -8.53 -16.55 -1.36
CA GLN A 153 -8.41 -18.01 -1.39
C GLN A 153 -7.47 -18.52 -0.30
N LYS A 154 -6.31 -17.87 -0.09
CA LYS A 154 -5.40 -18.22 1.00
C LYS A 154 -6.04 -18.03 2.37
N GLN A 155 -6.69 -16.88 2.59
CA GLN A 155 -7.38 -16.57 3.85
C GLN A 155 -8.46 -17.61 4.18
N ARG A 156 -9.28 -18.02 3.20
CA ARG A 156 -10.31 -19.05 3.42
C ARG A 156 -9.75 -20.41 3.84
N LYS A 157 -8.57 -20.79 3.33
CA LYS A 157 -7.92 -22.05 3.70
C LYS A 157 -7.37 -22.04 5.13
N GLU A 158 -7.12 -20.86 5.70
CA GLU A 158 -6.63 -20.68 7.07
C GLU A 158 -7.76 -20.58 8.11
N ILE A 159 -9.03 -20.55 7.69
CA ILE A 159 -10.18 -20.58 8.59
C ILE A 159 -10.45 -22.04 8.99
N THR A 160 -10.28 -22.34 10.28
CA THR A 160 -10.64 -23.65 10.85
C THR A 160 -12.06 -23.57 11.43
N ILE A 161 -12.94 -24.48 10.99
CA ILE A 161 -14.29 -24.58 11.56
C ILE A 161 -14.19 -25.43 12.82
N HIS A 162 -14.41 -24.82 13.99
CA HIS A 162 -14.54 -25.55 15.24
C HIS A 162 -16.02 -25.69 15.60
N LYS A 163 -16.44 -26.92 15.93
CA LYS A 163 -17.79 -27.20 16.44
C LYS A 163 -17.73 -27.10 17.96
N GLU A 164 -18.43 -26.13 18.55
CA GLU A 164 -18.56 -26.08 20.01
C GLU A 164 -19.45 -27.25 20.50
N PRO A 165 -19.18 -27.80 21.71
CA PRO A 165 -20.01 -28.82 22.33
C PRO A 165 -21.36 -28.21 22.74
N GLY A 166 -22.24 -28.07 21.76
CA GLY A 166 -23.51 -27.34 21.87
C GLY A 166 -24.20 -27.10 20.52
N GLY A 167 -23.53 -27.36 19.39
CA GLY A 167 -24.15 -27.34 18.06
C GLY A 167 -24.07 -26.00 17.32
N THR A 168 -23.55 -24.95 17.94
CA THR A 168 -23.27 -23.67 17.26
C THR A 168 -21.96 -23.80 16.46
N LEU A 169 -22.03 -23.63 15.13
CA LEU A 169 -20.83 -23.53 14.29
C LEU A 169 -20.22 -22.12 14.46
N GLY A 170 -19.06 -22.03 15.13
CA GLY A 170 -18.27 -20.81 15.18
C GLY A 170 -17.19 -20.81 14.09
N LEU A 171 -17.13 -19.77 13.26
CA LEU A 171 -16.00 -19.53 12.36
C LEU A 171 -14.91 -18.78 13.11
N TYR A 172 -13.89 -19.50 13.58
CA TYR A 172 -12.74 -18.89 14.23
C TYR A 172 -11.56 -18.86 13.26
N ARG A 173 -10.97 -17.67 13.05
CA ARG A 173 -9.70 -17.55 12.34
C ARG A 173 -8.60 -18.01 13.29
N THR A 174 -7.81 -19.01 12.90
CA THR A 174 -6.57 -19.30 13.63
C THR A 174 -5.69 -18.06 13.46
N SER A 175 -5.59 -17.23 14.48
CA SER A 175 -4.67 -16.09 14.45
C SER A 175 -3.27 -16.67 14.40
N LYS A 176 -2.60 -16.62 13.25
CA LYS A 176 -1.15 -16.50 13.27
C LYS A 176 -0.88 -15.20 14.02
N GLN A 177 -0.54 -15.33 15.30
CA GLN A 177 0.07 -14.24 16.05
C GLN A 177 1.36 -13.92 15.29
N TYR A 178 1.35 -12.81 14.56
CA TYR A 178 2.60 -12.18 14.15
C TYR A 178 3.24 -11.69 15.45
N LEU A 179 4.05 -12.55 16.07
CA LEU A 179 4.86 -12.19 17.23
C LEU A 179 5.98 -11.28 16.74
N LEU A 180 5.71 -9.98 16.69
CA LEU A 180 6.76 -8.97 16.58
C LEU A 180 7.52 -8.94 17.91
N ARG A 181 8.81 -9.26 17.85
CA ARG A 181 9.70 -9.45 19.01
C ARG A 181 9.90 -8.10 19.72
N LYS A 182 9.34 -7.96 20.93
CA LYS A 182 9.55 -6.77 21.79
C LYS A 182 10.98 -6.80 22.36
N SER A 183 11.72 -5.70 22.20
CA SER A 183 12.82 -5.35 23.10
C SER A 183 12.38 -4.13 23.91
N LEU A 184 12.47 -4.23 25.24
CA LEU A 184 12.13 -3.16 26.18
C LEU A 184 13.31 -2.19 26.28
N GLY A 185 13.07 -0.91 26.01
CA GLY A 185 14.04 0.18 26.19
C GLY A 185 13.32 1.49 26.49
N THR A 186 13.79 2.19 27.51
CA THR A 186 13.12 3.20 28.33
C THR A 186 13.08 4.63 27.75
N SER A 187 11.96 5.32 28.05
CA SER A 187 11.75 6.76 28.35
C SER A 187 12.38 7.87 27.47
N GLY A 188 11.53 8.77 26.95
CA GLY A 188 11.91 10.14 26.58
C GLY A 188 11.03 10.76 25.50
N LEU A 189 10.38 11.90 25.81
CA LEU A 189 9.49 12.69 24.95
C LEU A 189 10.05 12.95 23.54
N LYS A 190 9.32 12.48 22.53
CA LYS A 190 9.11 13.04 21.17
C LYS A 190 8.05 12.17 20.51
N HIS A 191 7.08 12.75 19.80
CA HIS A 191 6.19 11.98 18.92
C HIS A 191 6.99 11.51 17.69
N HIS A 192 7.97 10.66 17.92
CA HIS A 192 8.34 9.62 16.97
C HIS A 192 7.31 8.51 17.17
N TYR A 193 6.87 7.87 16.09
CA TYR A 193 6.27 6.55 16.20
C TYR A 193 7.38 5.62 16.74
N GLN A 194 7.63 5.64 18.05
CA GLN A 194 8.37 4.57 18.70
C GLN A 194 7.63 3.30 18.31
N CYS A 195 8.35 2.33 17.74
CA CYS A 195 7.83 1.04 17.28
C CYS A 195 7.23 0.22 18.44
N ASN A 196 6.15 0.74 18.99
CA ASN A 196 5.36 0.30 20.12
C ASN A 196 3.92 0.57 19.71
N ILE A 197 3.48 -0.10 18.64
CA ILE A 197 2.06 -0.12 18.26
C ILE A 197 1.29 -0.69 19.45
N PRO A 198 0.31 0.03 20.03
CA PRO A 198 -0.59 -0.55 21.01
C PRO A 198 -1.41 -1.63 20.33
N LEU A 199 -1.01 -2.88 20.52
CA LEU A 199 -1.82 -4.05 20.20
C LEU A 199 -3.00 -4.07 21.17
N HIS A 200 -4.11 -3.47 20.75
CA HIS A 200 -5.49 -3.90 21.02
C HIS A 200 -6.43 -2.77 20.61
N GLN A 201 -6.86 -2.80 19.34
CA GLN A 201 -8.25 -2.43 19.06
C GLN A 201 -8.90 -3.63 18.36
N PRO A 202 -10.04 -4.13 18.89
CA PRO A 202 -10.78 -5.16 18.19
C PRO A 202 -11.10 -4.66 16.78
N ILE A 203 -10.93 -5.53 15.79
CA ILE A 203 -11.52 -5.31 14.47
C ILE A 203 -13.03 -5.29 14.72
N LEU A 204 -13.59 -4.09 14.89
CA LEU A 204 -15.03 -3.89 14.99
C LEU A 204 -15.66 -4.48 13.73
N ASN A 205 -16.67 -5.32 13.96
CA ASN A 205 -17.49 -5.97 12.96
C ASN A 205 -17.88 -4.96 11.87
N TRP A 206 -17.40 -5.19 10.65
CA TRP A 206 -18.00 -4.59 9.46
C TRP A 206 -19.21 -5.45 9.07
N TYR A 207 -20.34 -5.16 9.71
CA TYR A 207 -21.70 -5.45 9.23
C TYR A 207 -22.61 -4.30 9.61
#